data_AF-A0A961PPV6-F1
#
_entry.id   AF-A0A961PPV6-F1
#
_cell.length_a   1.000
_cell.length_b   1.000
_cell.length_c   1.000
_cell.angle_alpha   90.00
_cell.angle_beta   90.00
_cell.angle_gamma   90.00
#
_symmetry.space_group_name_H-M   'P 1'
#
loop_
_entity.id
_entity.type
_entity.pdbx_description
1 polymer ?
#
loop_
_entity_poly.entity_id
_entity_poly.type
_entity_poly.pdbx_seq_one_letter_code
_entity_poly.pdbx_strand_id
1 'polypeptide(L)'
;MMRFLISTAAHLVGNAVGLLLAAALLSGFTIAPLALVIVVVVFTAVEVVASPLITKVSLKKMPSLMGGVALVTTFVGLWVTEIFVDGFQIGGLSNWLAATLLVWLGALIAGVLLPVYVFKSLREERRN
;
A
#
# COMPACT_ATOMS: atom_id res chain seq x y z
N MET A 1 -15.26 9.97 -10.18
CA MET A 1 -13.89 10.41 -10.54
C MET A 1 -13.21 11.15 -9.39
N MET A 2 -13.76 12.26 -8.88
CA MET A 2 -13.18 12.99 -7.74
C MET A 2 -12.89 12.09 -6.52
N ARG A 3 -13.83 11.21 -6.16
CA ARG A 3 -13.66 10.28 -5.04
C ARG A 3 -12.54 9.25 -5.25
N PHE A 4 -12.34 8.78 -6.48
CA PHE A 4 -11.22 7.89 -6.83
C PHE A 4 -9.88 8.61 -6.64
N LEU A 5 -9.78 9.87 -7.07
CA LEU A 5 -8.57 10.68 -6.86
C LEU A 5 -8.26 10.86 -5.37
N ILE A 6 -9.29 11.15 -4.54
CA ILE A 6 -9.13 11.29 -3.10
C ILE A 6 -8.71 9.95 -2.45
N SER A 7 -9.31 8.82 -2.86
CA SER A 7 -8.88 7.52 -2.36
C SER A 7 -7.46 7.18 -2.78
N THR A 8 -7.08 7.43 -4.04
CA THR A 8 -5.71 7.22 -4.52
C THR A 8 -4.72 8.09 -3.76
N ALA A 9 -5.04 9.35 -3.49
CA ALA A 9 -4.21 10.21 -2.66
C ALA A 9 -4.06 9.67 -1.22
N ALA A 10 -5.14 9.14 -0.64
CA ALA A 10 -5.10 8.51 0.67
C ALA A 10 -4.20 7.25 0.69
N HIS A 11 -4.29 6.40 -0.34
CA HIS A 11 -3.40 5.26 -0.52
C HIS A 11 -1.94 5.71 -0.67
N LEU A 12 -1.68 6.73 -1.49
CA LEU A 12 -0.34 7.30 -1.69
C LEU A 12 0.30 7.71 -0.35
N VAL A 13 -0.46 8.41 0.50
CA VAL A 13 0.00 8.85 1.83
C VAL A 13 0.23 7.64 2.74
N GLY A 14 -0.70 6.69 2.81
CA GLY A 14 -0.55 5.50 3.65
C GLY A 14 0.67 4.66 3.26
N ASN A 15 0.88 4.50 1.96
CA ASN A 15 2.02 3.77 1.39
C ASN A 15 3.34 4.49 1.66
N ALA A 16 3.37 5.81 1.50
CA ALA A 16 4.55 6.61 1.83
C ALA A 16 4.94 6.45 3.30
N VAL A 17 3.97 6.53 4.22
CA VAL A 17 4.22 6.33 5.65
C VAL A 17 4.73 4.91 5.91
N GLY A 18 4.09 3.89 5.34
CA GLY A 18 4.51 2.51 5.48
C GLY A 18 5.93 2.23 4.99
N LEU A 19 6.29 2.78 3.82
CA LEU A 19 7.62 2.64 3.23
C LEU A 19 8.69 3.39 4.04
N LEU A 20 8.37 4.58 4.57
CA LEU A 20 9.26 5.32 5.46
C LEU A 20 9.48 4.58 6.78
N LEU A 21 8.44 3.96 7.34
CA LEU A 21 8.57 3.11 8.53
C LEU A 21 9.45 1.90 8.24
N ALA A 22 9.28 1.24 7.09
CA ALA A 22 10.15 0.13 6.68
C ALA A 22 11.61 0.58 6.56
N ALA A 23 11.88 1.73 5.93
CA ALA A 23 13.23 2.28 5.82
C ALA A 23 13.85 2.68 7.17
N ALA A 24 13.03 3.14 8.11
CA ALA A 24 13.52 3.52 9.44
C ALA A 24 13.78 2.32 10.36
N LEU A 25 12.99 1.24 10.23
CA LEU A 25 12.97 0.15 11.18
C LEU A 25 13.73 -1.10 10.72
N LEU A 26 13.88 -1.31 9.40
CA LEU A 26 14.43 -2.55 8.85
C LEU A 26 15.87 -2.36 8.36
N SER A 27 16.79 -3.09 8.98
CA SER A 27 18.19 -3.11 8.54
C SER A 27 18.33 -3.76 7.17
N GLY A 28 18.94 -3.06 6.21
CA GLY A 28 19.11 -3.53 4.83
C GLY A 28 17.94 -3.20 3.89
N PHE A 29 16.85 -2.61 4.40
CA PHE A 29 15.84 -1.97 3.56
C PHE A 29 16.30 -0.54 3.27
N THR A 30 16.54 -0.22 2.01
CA THR A 30 17.10 1.07 1.60
C THR A 30 16.26 1.69 0.50
N ILE A 31 15.98 2.98 0.66
CA ILE A 31 15.34 3.82 -0.35
C ILE A 31 16.20 5.08 -0.47
N ALA A 32 16.76 5.33 -1.65
CA ALA A 32 17.45 6.58 -1.92
C ALA A 32 16.46 7.76 -1.79
N PRO A 33 16.86 8.90 -1.21
CA PRO A 33 15.94 10.01 -0.96
C PRO A 33 15.18 10.49 -2.21
N LEU A 34 15.84 10.52 -3.37
CA LEU A 34 15.22 10.87 -4.65
C LEU A 34 14.34 9.76 -5.22
N ALA A 35 14.66 8.50 -4.93
CA ALA A 35 13.87 7.35 -5.36
C ALA A 35 12.56 7.22 -4.57
N LEU A 36 12.48 7.75 -3.34
CA LEU A 36 11.30 7.63 -2.48
C LEU A 36 9.99 8.00 -3.19
N VAL A 37 9.96 9.15 -3.88
CA VAL A 37 8.75 9.60 -4.58
C VAL A 37 8.37 8.61 -5.69
N ILE A 38 9.35 8.12 -6.44
CA ILE A 38 9.15 7.18 -7.53
C ILE A 38 8.67 5.83 -6.99
N VAL A 39 9.30 5.30 -5.94
CA VAL A 39 8.89 4.06 -5.25
C VAL A 39 7.44 4.17 -4.79
N VAL A 40 7.08 5.25 -4.10
CA VAL A 40 5.72 5.47 -3.59
C VAL A 40 4.70 5.48 -4.73
N VAL A 41 5.00 6.20 -5.82
CA VAL A 41 4.09 6.30 -6.98
C VAL A 41 3.95 4.96 -7.70
N VAL A 42 5.05 4.28 -8.01
CA VAL A 42 5.05 2.99 -8.71
C VAL A 42 4.34 1.93 -7.87
N PHE A 43 4.68 1.83 -6.58
CA PHE A 43 4.04 0.90 -5.67
C PHE A 43 2.53 1.13 -5.57
N THR A 44 2.13 2.39 -5.39
CA THR A 44 0.71 2.75 -5.30
C THR A 44 -0.03 2.47 -6.61
N ALA A 45 0.62 2.69 -7.75
CA ALA A 45 0.03 2.36 -9.05
C ALA A 45 -0.23 0.86 -9.18
N VAL A 46 0.73 0.01 -8.78
CA VAL A 46 0.55 -1.45 -8.77
C VAL A 46 -0.61 -1.85 -7.86
N GLU A 47 -0.69 -1.28 -6.65
CA GLU A 47 -1.75 -1.58 -5.70
C GLU A 47 -3.14 -1.16 -6.21
N VAL A 48 -3.25 0.03 -6.80
CA VAL A 48 -4.51 0.55 -7.38
C VAL A 48 -4.96 -0.30 -8.57
N VAL A 49 -4.03 -0.77 -9.40
CA VAL A 49 -4.33 -1.66 -10.53
C VAL A 49 -4.71 -3.08 -10.06
N ALA A 50 -4.10 -3.56 -8.97
CA ALA A 50 -4.41 -4.86 -8.40
C ALA A 50 -5.72 -4.87 -7.60
N SER A 51 -6.12 -3.73 -7.02
CA SER A 51 -7.31 -3.57 -6.16
C SER A 51 -8.62 -4.13 -6.76
N PRO A 52 -8.96 -3.89 -8.04
CA PRO A 52 -10.17 -4.45 -8.67
C PRO A 52 -10.17 -5.97 -8.78
N LEU A 53 -8.99 -6.58 -9.00
CA LEU A 53 -8.83 -8.03 -9.05
C LEU A 53 -9.10 -8.66 -7.69
N ILE A 54 -8.52 -8.07 -6.64
CA ILE A 54 -8.68 -8.49 -5.24
C ILE A 54 -10.16 -8.43 -4.84
N THR A 55 -10.79 -7.29 -5.06
CA THR A 55 -12.19 -7.06 -4.65
C THR A 55 -13.17 -7.96 -5.38
N LYS A 56 -12.99 -8.20 -6.70
CA LYS A 56 -13.89 -9.08 -7.46
C LYS A 56 -13.78 -10.55 -7.07
N VAL A 57 -12.57 -11.03 -6.76
CA VAL A 57 -12.32 -12.44 -6.41
C VAL A 57 -12.69 -12.72 -4.96
N SER A 58 -12.30 -11.82 -4.04
CA SER A 58 -12.36 -12.09 -2.60
C SER A 58 -13.71 -11.77 -1.96
N LEU A 59 -14.37 -10.65 -2.32
CA LEU A 59 -15.67 -10.30 -1.72
C LEU A 59 -16.78 -11.28 -2.08
N LYS A 60 -16.68 -11.91 -3.26
CA LYS A 60 -17.73 -12.81 -3.76
C LYS A 60 -17.60 -14.24 -3.25
N LYS A 61 -16.38 -14.67 -2.88
CA LYS A 61 -16.09 -16.06 -2.53
C LYS A 61 -15.65 -16.25 -1.09
N MET A 62 -14.78 -15.39 -0.55
CA MET A 62 -14.16 -15.56 0.77
C MET A 62 -13.83 -14.21 1.43
N PRO A 63 -14.82 -13.48 1.97
CA PRO A 63 -14.60 -12.17 2.60
C PRO A 63 -13.60 -12.20 3.77
N SER A 64 -13.51 -13.31 4.50
CA SER A 64 -12.56 -13.50 5.60
C SER A 64 -11.09 -13.47 5.16
N LEU A 65 -10.80 -13.71 3.88
CA LEU A 65 -9.44 -13.70 3.34
C LEU A 65 -8.98 -12.33 2.81
N MET A 66 -9.83 -11.29 2.87
CA MET A 66 -9.51 -9.97 2.32
C MET A 66 -8.19 -9.41 2.86
N GLY A 67 -7.91 -9.56 4.16
CA GLY A 67 -6.66 -9.11 4.76
C GLY A 67 -5.43 -9.86 4.24
N GLY A 68 -5.52 -11.19 4.12
CA GLY A 68 -4.43 -12.02 3.58
C GLY A 68 -4.15 -11.74 2.10
N VAL A 69 -5.19 -11.53 1.30
CA VAL A 69 -5.01 -11.16 -0.11
C VAL A 69 -4.37 -9.78 -0.24
N ALA A 70 -4.75 -8.81 0.59
CA ALA A 70 -4.11 -7.49 0.62
C ALA A 70 -2.62 -7.57 0.98
N LEU A 71 -2.23 -8.46 1.90
CA LEU A 71 -0.81 -8.72 2.22
C LEU A 71 -0.06 -9.29 1.02
N VAL A 72 -0.63 -10.28 0.32
CA VAL A 72 -0.01 -10.84 -0.89
C VAL A 72 0.14 -9.78 -1.98
N THR A 73 -0.88 -8.94 -2.18
CA THR A 73 -0.79 -7.81 -3.12
C THR A 73 0.30 -6.83 -2.73
N THR A 74 0.41 -6.48 -1.45
CA THR A 74 1.46 -5.59 -0.95
C THR A 74 2.84 -6.20 -1.23
N PHE A 75 3.02 -7.48 -0.93
CA PHE A 75 4.27 -8.21 -1.21
C PHE A 75 4.65 -8.15 -2.69
N VAL A 76 3.70 -8.51 -3.58
CA VAL A 76 3.93 -8.49 -5.03
C VAL A 76 4.17 -7.07 -5.53
N GLY A 77 3.46 -6.08 -4.99
CA GLY A 77 3.65 -4.67 -5.34
C GLY A 77 5.04 -4.17 -4.98
N LEU A 78 5.53 -4.50 -3.79
CA LEU A 78 6.90 -4.19 -3.36
C LEU A 78 7.91 -4.88 -4.28
N TRP A 79 7.65 -6.13 -4.67
CA TRP A 79 8.51 -6.91 -5.56
C TRP A 79 8.64 -6.33 -6.95
N VAL A 80 7.51 -5.99 -7.55
CA VAL A 80 7.50 -5.28 -8.82
C VAL A 80 8.24 -3.95 -8.69
N THR A 81 8.01 -3.19 -7.62
CA THR A 81 8.62 -1.87 -7.46
C THR A 81 10.14 -1.94 -7.33
N GLU A 82 10.68 -2.90 -6.58
CA GLU A 82 12.14 -3.10 -6.45
C GLU A 82 12.80 -3.45 -7.78
N ILE A 83 12.12 -4.21 -8.66
CA ILE A 83 12.65 -4.53 -10.00
C ILE A 83 12.73 -3.30 -10.90
N PHE A 84 11.78 -2.36 -10.77
CA PHE A 84 11.65 -1.23 -11.71
C PHE A 84 12.28 0.08 -11.23
N VAL A 85 12.62 0.21 -9.93
CA VAL A 85 13.07 1.47 -9.37
C VAL A 85 14.48 1.35 -8.82
N ASP A 86 15.43 1.98 -9.52
CA ASP A 86 16.81 2.10 -9.04
C ASP A 86 16.87 2.87 -7.71
N GLY A 87 17.76 2.42 -6.81
CA GLY A 87 17.89 3.00 -5.48
C GLY A 87 16.81 2.55 -4.48
N PHE A 88 16.03 1.53 -4.82
CA PHE A 88 15.17 0.81 -3.89
C PHE A 88 15.70 -0.62 -3.72
N GLN A 89 16.00 -1.02 -2.48
CA GLN A 89 16.30 -2.40 -2.15
C GLN A 89 15.62 -2.80 -0.85
N ILE A 90 15.01 -3.97 -0.84
CA ILE A 90 14.33 -4.50 0.35
C ILE A 90 15.28 -5.39 1.15
N GLY A 91 16.16 -6.11 0.46
CA GLY A 91 17.12 -7.03 1.05
C GLY A 91 16.57 -8.45 1.21
N GLY A 92 16.98 -9.15 2.28
CA GLY A 92 16.65 -10.56 2.50
C GLY A 92 15.17 -10.83 2.83
N LEU A 93 14.78 -12.11 2.85
CA LEU A 93 13.38 -12.55 3.04
C LEU A 93 12.71 -11.98 4.31
N SER A 94 13.45 -11.78 5.40
CA SER A 94 12.91 -11.17 6.62
C SER A 94 12.41 -9.75 6.37
N ASN A 95 13.16 -8.94 5.63
CA ASN A 95 12.76 -7.58 5.27
C ASN A 95 11.57 -7.58 4.32
N TRP A 96 11.49 -8.54 3.39
CA TRP A 96 10.32 -8.69 2.54
C TRP A 96 9.03 -8.85 3.34
N LEU A 97 9.04 -9.77 4.29
CA LEU A 97 7.86 -10.05 5.12
C LEU A 97 7.54 -8.87 6.06
N ALA A 98 8.57 -8.29 6.70
CA ALA A 98 8.39 -7.17 7.61
C ALA A 98 7.94 -5.89 6.89
N ALA A 99 8.54 -5.56 5.74
CA ALA A 99 8.16 -4.41 4.93
C ALA A 99 6.73 -4.58 4.39
N THR A 100 6.37 -5.78 3.95
CA THR A 100 4.98 -6.08 3.55
C THR A 100 4.01 -5.76 4.68
N LEU A 101 4.31 -6.20 5.91
CA LEU A 101 3.45 -5.95 7.06
C LEU A 101 3.38 -4.46 7.42
N LEU A 102 4.53 -3.77 7.46
CA LEU A 102 4.61 -2.34 7.80
C LEU A 102 3.87 -1.47 6.78
N VAL A 103 4.06 -1.75 5.48
CA VAL A 103 3.43 -1.00 4.39
C VAL A 103 1.94 -1.24 4.38
N TRP A 104 1.51 -2.50 4.51
CA TRP A 104 0.10 -2.86 4.60
C TRP A 104 -0.58 -2.20 5.82
N LEU A 105 0.08 -2.18 6.98
CA LEU A 105 -0.43 -1.49 8.16
C LEU A 105 -0.57 0.02 7.93
N GLY A 106 0.43 0.65 7.30
CA GLY A 106 0.37 2.07 6.93
C GLY A 106 -0.82 2.38 6.03
N ALA A 107 -1.01 1.58 4.98
CA ALA A 107 -2.14 1.70 4.06
C ALA A 107 -3.49 1.47 4.75
N LEU A 108 -3.59 0.44 5.59
CA LEU A 108 -4.79 0.12 6.36
C LEU A 108 -5.18 1.26 7.30
N ILE A 109 -4.21 1.76 8.07
CA ILE A 109 -4.40 2.87 9.01
C ILE A 109 -4.83 4.12 8.25
N ALA A 110 -4.17 4.46 7.15
CA ALA A 110 -4.55 5.60 6.32
C ALA A 110 -5.98 5.45 5.75
N GLY A 111 -6.32 4.26 5.25
CA GLY A 111 -7.65 3.93 4.73
C GLY A 111 -8.76 3.97 5.79
N VAL A 112 -8.41 3.87 7.08
CA VAL A 112 -9.36 4.02 8.20
C VAL A 112 -9.40 5.47 8.71
N LEU A 113 -8.25 6.07 9.00
CA LEU A 113 -8.14 7.38 9.64
C LEU A 113 -8.45 8.52 8.68
N LEU A 114 -7.98 8.47 7.42
CA LEU A 114 -8.17 9.57 6.48
C LEU A 114 -9.65 9.83 6.17
N PRO A 115 -10.51 8.84 5.90
CA PRO A 115 -11.95 9.07 5.73
C PRO A 115 -12.64 9.67 6.96
N VAL A 116 -12.16 9.33 8.16
CA VAL A 116 -12.77 9.74 9.43
C VAL A 116 -12.39 11.18 9.78
N TYR A 117 -11.10 11.51 9.69
CA TYR A 117 -10.56 12.76 10.20
C TYR A 117 -10.28 13.81 9.11
N VAL A 118 -9.96 13.39 7.89
CA VAL A 118 -9.46 14.30 6.83
C VAL A 118 -10.48 14.47 5.71
N PHE A 119 -10.95 13.38 5.11
CA PHE A 119 -11.81 13.38 3.93
C PHE A 119 -13.17 12.74 4.23
N LYS A 120 -14.04 13.47 4.94
CA LYS A 120 -15.38 12.99 5.33
C LYS A 120 -16.24 12.54 4.13
N SER A 121 -15.98 13.05 2.93
CA SER A 121 -16.62 12.65 1.67
C SER A 121 -16.34 11.19 1.26
N LEU A 122 -15.32 10.55 1.84
CA LEU A 122 -15.06 9.12 1.63
C LEU A 122 -16.01 8.22 2.43
N ARG A 123 -16.76 8.76 3.42
CA ARG A 123 -17.60 8.00 4.36
C ARG A 123 -18.97 7.58 3.81
N GLU A 124 -19.54 8.31 2.86
CA GLU A 124 -20.95 8.16 2.44
C GLU A 124 -21.32 6.80 1.85
N GLU A 125 -20.38 6.07 1.26
CA GLU A 125 -20.63 4.75 0.67
C GLU A 125 -20.48 3.59 1.67
N ARG A 126 -19.80 3.79 2.82
CA ARG A 126 -19.65 2.71 3.82
C ARG A 126 -20.96 2.42 4.58
N ARG A 127 -22.01 3.22 4.33
CA ARG A 127 -23.33 3.18 4.99
C ARG A 127 -24.45 2.67 4.07
N ASN A 128 -24.16 2.44 2.79
CA ASN A 128 -25.09 1.84 1.80
C ASN A 128 -24.61 0.45 1.40
#